data_AF-A0A1I2JR14-F1
#
_entry.id   AF-A0A1I2JR14-F1
#
_cell.length_a   1.000
_cell.length_b   1.000
_cell.length_c   1.000
_cell.angle_alpha   90.00
_cell.angle_beta   90.00
_cell.angle_gamma   90.00
#
_symmetry.space_group_name_H-M   'P 1'
#
loop_
_entity.id
_entity.type
_entity.pdbx_description
1 polymer ?
#
loop_
_entity_poly.entity_id
_entity_poly.type
_entity_poly.pdbx_seq_one_letter_code
_entity_poly.pdbx_strand_id
1 'polypeptide(L)'
;MQEMYSIENVEEIVGYDEYIKDFEEQAMDFCKSSGARMLQSVFSEFTADMICSVYLDSEQTKVEYPIRFEFNINVEDGQVLVYYLGFS
;
A
#
# COMPACT_ATOMS: atom_id res chain seq x y z
N MET A 1 1.48 24.73 7.06
CA MET A 1 2.43 23.61 6.95
C MET A 1 1.57 22.37 7.05
N GLN A 2 1.59 21.49 6.05
CA GLN A 2 0.99 20.17 6.21
C GLN A 2 1.90 19.35 7.12
N GLU A 3 1.34 18.67 8.11
CA GLU A 3 2.09 17.70 8.90
C GLU A 3 2.45 16.51 7.99
N MET A 4 3.71 16.10 8.04
CA MET A 4 4.20 14.92 7.34
C MET A 4 4.21 13.75 8.31
N TYR A 5 3.71 12.62 7.86
CA TYR A 5 3.65 11.38 8.60
C TYR A 5 4.48 10.31 7.89
N SER A 6 4.91 9.33 8.67
CA SER A 6 5.66 8.17 8.22
C SER A 6 5.19 6.95 9.00
N ILE A 7 5.17 5.79 8.36
CA ILE A 7 4.97 4.51 9.04
C ILE A 7 6.35 3.87 9.24
N GLU A 8 6.73 3.59 10.49
CA GLU A 8 8.01 2.93 10.79
C GLU A 8 7.93 1.42 10.51
N ASN A 9 6.78 0.80 10.76
CA ASN A 9 6.54 -0.60 10.47
C ASN A 9 5.25 -0.79 9.63
N VAL A 10 5.40 -1.29 8.40
CA VAL A 10 4.26 -1.54 7.49
C VAL A 10 3.25 -2.55 8.03
N GLU A 11 3.65 -3.39 9.01
CA GLU A 11 2.74 -4.29 9.73
C GLU A 11 1.70 -3.53 10.59
N GLU A 12 1.91 -2.23 10.86
CA GLU A 12 0.94 -1.35 11.53
C GLU A 12 -0.22 -0.93 10.63
N ILE A 13 -0.13 -1.17 9.31
CA ILE A 13 -1.21 -0.92 8.36
C ILE A 13 -2.36 -1.88 8.65
N VAL A 14 -3.55 -1.32 8.88
CA VAL A 14 -4.77 -2.11 9.06
C VAL A 14 -5.09 -2.80 7.73
N GLY A 15 -5.06 -4.13 7.72
CA GLY A 15 -5.23 -4.94 6.51
C GLY A 15 -3.93 -5.27 5.78
N TYR A 16 -2.75 -5.10 6.40
CA TYR A 16 -1.46 -5.48 5.80
C TYR A 16 -1.41 -6.94 5.32
N ASP A 17 -1.92 -7.89 6.11
CA ASP A 17 -1.95 -9.31 5.73
C ASP A 17 -2.81 -9.57 4.49
N GLU A 18 -3.95 -8.87 4.38
CA GLU A 18 -4.84 -8.93 3.22
C GLU A 18 -4.15 -8.35 1.98
N TYR A 19 -3.48 -7.20 2.12
CA TYR A 19 -2.68 -6.62 1.05
C TYR A 19 -1.59 -7.58 0.56
N ILE A 20 -0.80 -8.20 1.46
CA ILE A 20 0.28 -9.09 1.05
C ILE A 20 -0.28 -10.29 0.29
N LYS A 21 -1.38 -10.87 0.78
CA LYS A 21 -2.06 -11.97 0.11
C LYS A 21 -2.54 -11.56 -1.29
N ASP A 22 -3.26 -10.44 -1.40
CA ASP A 22 -3.78 -9.95 -2.67
C ASP A 22 -2.62 -9.61 -3.63
N PHE A 23 -1.56 -8.98 -3.13
CA PHE A 23 -0.36 -8.67 -3.91
C PHE A 23 0.28 -9.94 -4.46
N GLU A 24 0.48 -10.99 -3.64
CA GLU A 24 1.06 -12.25 -4.09
C GLU A 24 0.16 -13.02 -5.08
N GLU A 25 -1.15 -12.89 -4.93
CA GLU A 25 -2.14 -13.47 -5.85
C GLU A 25 -2.13 -12.77 -7.21
N GLN A 26 -1.99 -11.45 -7.25
CA GLN A 26 -2.03 -10.66 -8.49
C GLN A 26 -0.67 -10.49 -9.17
N ALA A 27 0.42 -10.37 -8.41
CA ALA A 27 1.75 -10.08 -8.94
C ALA A 27 2.42 -11.30 -9.55
N MET A 28 3.23 -11.07 -10.58
CA MET A 28 4.14 -12.05 -11.15
C MET A 28 5.13 -12.58 -10.10
N ASP A 29 5.60 -13.82 -10.27
CA ASP A 29 6.44 -14.48 -9.25
C ASP A 29 7.71 -13.70 -8.90
N PHE A 30 8.32 -13.01 -9.88
CA PHE A 30 9.50 -12.18 -9.64
C PHE A 30 9.21 -10.91 -8.83
N CYS A 31 7.96 -10.44 -8.79
CA CYS A 31 7.51 -9.27 -8.04
C CYS A 31 7.12 -9.58 -6.60
N LYS A 32 6.77 -10.83 -6.25
CA LYS A 32 6.21 -11.19 -4.93
C LYS A 32 7.03 -10.67 -3.74
N SER A 33 8.36 -10.76 -3.82
CA SER A 33 9.25 -10.29 -2.74
C SER A 33 9.33 -8.76 -2.59
N SER A 34 8.75 -8.00 -3.52
CA SER A 34 8.79 -6.53 -3.52
C SER A 34 7.58 -5.87 -2.85
N GLY A 35 6.49 -6.60 -2.58
CA GLY A 35 5.24 -6.03 -2.08
C GLY A 35 5.39 -5.20 -0.80
N ALA A 36 6.13 -5.71 0.18
CA ALA A 36 6.41 -4.99 1.42
C ALA A 36 7.34 -3.78 1.22
N ARG A 37 8.35 -3.90 0.34
CA ARG A 37 9.28 -2.80 0.04
C ARG A 37 8.60 -1.65 -0.70
N MET A 38 7.64 -1.96 -1.58
CA MET A 38 6.83 -0.96 -2.27
C MET A 38 6.01 -0.16 -1.26
N LEU A 39 5.39 -0.81 -0.28
CA LEU A 39 4.67 -0.10 0.80
C LEU A 39 5.58 0.81 1.61
N GLN A 40 6.75 0.31 2.03
CA GLN A 40 7.73 1.10 2.77
C GLN A 40 8.12 2.38 2.01
N SER A 41 8.24 2.30 0.68
CA SER A 41 8.54 3.46 -0.16
C SER A 41 7.37 4.42 -0.31
N VAL A 42 6.12 3.93 -0.33
CA VAL A 42 4.92 4.77 -0.44
C VAL A 42 4.65 5.52 0.88
N PHE A 43 4.90 4.88 2.01
CA PHE A 43 4.60 5.41 3.34
C PHE A 43 5.82 5.94 4.11
N SER A 44 6.96 6.14 3.42
CA SER A 44 8.13 6.78 4.02
C SER A 44 7.85 8.24 4.38
N GLU A 45 7.10 8.94 3.53
CA GLU A 45 6.69 10.33 3.72
C GLU A 45 5.34 10.57 3.04
N PHE A 46 4.30 10.88 3.81
CA PHE A 46 2.97 11.18 3.27
C PHE A 46 2.24 12.24 4.11
N THR A 47 1.14 12.76 3.59
CA THR A 47 0.24 13.68 4.31
C THR A 47 -1.06 12.99 4.66
N ALA A 48 -1.68 13.38 5.77
CA ALA A 48 -3.01 12.89 6.18
C ALA A 48 -4.10 13.19 5.14
N ASP A 49 -5.22 12.46 5.26
CA ASP A 49 -6.44 12.63 4.47
C ASP A 49 -6.23 12.44 2.96
N MET A 50 -5.38 11.47 2.60
CA MET A 50 -5.07 11.11 1.23
C MET A 50 -5.26 9.63 0.96
N ILE A 51 -5.57 9.31 -0.30
CA ILE A 51 -5.50 7.95 -0.81
C ILE A 51 -4.11 7.76 -1.43
N CYS A 52 -3.36 6.80 -0.90
CA CYS A 52 -2.12 6.34 -1.48
C CYS A 52 -2.34 5.02 -2.20
N SER A 53 -1.49 4.71 -3.18
CA SER A 53 -1.62 3.47 -3.91
C SER A 53 -0.30 2.87 -4.34
N VAL A 54 -0.19 1.55 -4.27
CA VAL A 54 0.86 0.78 -4.94
C VAL A 54 0.34 0.37 -6.31
N TYR A 55 1.14 0.57 -7.35
CA TYR A 55 0.77 0.29 -8.73
C TYR A 55 1.67 -0.81 -9.30
N LEU A 56 1.04 -1.81 -9.92
CA LEU A 56 1.69 -2.80 -10.76
C LEU A 56 1.29 -2.58 -12.22
N ASP A 57 2.27 -2.50 -13.12
CA ASP A 57 2.00 -2.45 -14.55
C ASP A 57 1.58 -3.83 -15.11
N SER A 58 1.15 -3.88 -16.37
CA SER A 58 0.71 -5.12 -17.02
C SER A 58 1.81 -6.19 -17.15
N GLU A 59 3.09 -5.83 -17.09
CA GLU A 59 4.21 -6.79 -17.12
C GLU A 59 4.48 -7.39 -15.74
N GLN A 60 4.00 -6.73 -14.68
CA GLN A 60 4.16 -7.11 -13.29
C GLN A 60 2.96 -7.90 -12.74
N THR A 61 1.85 -7.99 -13.47
CA THR A 61 0.64 -8.72 -13.05
C THR A 61 0.47 -10.04 -13.81
N LYS A 62 -0.12 -11.04 -13.16
CA LYS A 62 -0.45 -12.34 -13.78
C LYS A 62 -1.56 -12.26 -14.83
N VAL A 63 -2.33 -11.18 -14.78
CA VAL A 63 -3.56 -10.98 -15.56
C VAL A 63 -3.35 -10.02 -16.74
N GLU A 64 -2.11 -9.58 -16.97
CA GLU A 64 -1.69 -8.74 -18.10
C GLU A 64 -2.45 -7.40 -18.21
N TYR A 65 -3.04 -6.94 -17.09
CA TYR A 65 -3.61 -5.59 -16.95
C TYR A 65 -3.04 -4.90 -15.70
N PRO A 66 -2.91 -3.56 -15.70
CA PRO A 66 -2.38 -2.85 -14.54
C PRO A 66 -3.31 -2.93 -13.33
N ILE A 67 -2.74 -3.10 -12.15
CA ILE A 67 -3.50 -3.22 -10.89
C ILE A 67 -3.06 -2.12 -9.92
N ARG A 68 -4.03 -1.52 -9.24
CA ARG A 68 -3.80 -0.56 -8.17
C ARG A 68 -4.28 -1.11 -6.84
N PHE A 69 -3.39 -1.14 -5.84
CA PHE A 69 -3.70 -1.44 -4.45
C PHE A 69 -3.91 -0.13 -3.71
N GLU A 70 -5.07 0.09 -3.13
CA GLU A 70 -5.44 1.39 -2.54
C GLU A 70 -5.38 1.38 -1.01
N PHE A 71 -4.95 2.50 -0.46
CA PHE A 71 -4.81 2.72 0.97
C PHE A 71 -5.38 4.07 1.36
N ASN A 72 -6.19 4.08 2.41
CA ASN A 72 -6.73 5.31 2.98
C ASN A 72 -5.95 5.72 4.22
N ILE A 73 -5.55 6.98 4.28
CA ILE A 73 -4.87 7.57 5.42
C ILE A 73 -5.84 8.49 6.15
N ASN A 74 -6.18 8.15 7.39
CA ASN A 74 -7.02 8.95 8.28
C ASN A 74 -6.23 9.40 9.50
N VAL A 75 -6.66 10.51 10.12
CA VAL A 75 -6.21 10.91 11.45
C VAL A 75 -7.36 10.75 12.43
N GLU A 76 -7.22 9.84 13.39
CA GLU A 76 -8.18 9.61 14.46
C GLU A 76 -7.50 9.89 15.80
N ASP A 77 -8.08 10.77 16.62
CA ASP A 77 -7.55 11.15 17.93
C ASP A 77 -6.08 11.62 17.92
N GLY A 78 -5.63 12.22 16.81
CA GLY A 78 -4.25 12.68 16.62
C GLY A 78 -3.25 11.58 16.27
N GLN A 79 -3.72 10.35 16.04
CA GLN A 79 -2.94 9.25 15.50
C GLN A 79 -3.27 9.02 14.03
N VAL A 80 -2.25 8.70 13.25
CA VAL A 80 -2.39 8.39 11.83
C VAL A 80 -2.67 6.91 11.66
N LEU A 81 -3.75 6.60 10.96
CA LEU A 81 -4.17 5.24 10.67
C LEU A 81 -4.22 5.05 9.16
N VAL A 82 -3.62 3.96 8.69
CA VAL A 82 -3.58 3.60 7.28
C VAL A 82 -4.32 2.28 7.10
N TYR A 83 -5.32 2.30 6.22
CA TYR A 83 -6.21 1.18 5.95
C TYR A 83 -6.03 0.72 4.52
N TYR A 84 -5.80 -0.57 4.31
CA TYR A 84 -5.91 -1.18 3.00
C TYR A 84 -7.38 -1.24 2.56
N LEU A 85 -7.67 -0.82 1.32
CA LEU A 85 -9.02 -0.75 0.76
C LEU A 85 -9.32 -1.86 -0.26
N GLY A 86 -8.32 -2.64 -0.66
CA GLY A 86 -8.42 -3.60 -1.75
C GLY A 86 -7.65 -3.17 -3.00
N PHE A 87 -7.92 -3.85 -4.11
CA PHE A 87 -7.30 -3.57 -5.40
C PHE A 87 -8.32 -3.50 -6.55
N SER A 88 -7.97 -2.78 -7.61
CA SER A 88 -8.75 -2.63 -8.85
C SER A 88 -7.87 -2.68 -10.08
#